data_AF-E3N7N9-F1
#
_entry.id   AF-E3N7N9-F1
#
_cell.length_a   1.000
_cell.length_b   1.000
_cell.length_c   1.000
_cell.angle_alpha   90.00
_cell.angle_beta   90.00
_cell.angle_gamma   90.00
#
_symmetry.space_group_name_H-M   'P 1'
#
loop_
_entity.id
_entity.type
_entity.pdbx_description
1 polymer ?
#
loop_
_entity_poly.entity_id
_entity_poly.type
_entity_poly.pdbx_seq_one_letter_code
_entity_poly.pdbx_strand_id
1 'polypeptide(L)'
;MVRIQWTIHIILQASITNTMSGPPPPKKRKNASSGAPDGDSPNEFEEVMGKMKGTTDREVALKAAKKLKAMLPNGAKIKDFVSHKKNLEDLVAVFTRETSLLGTSMYQEDLHKYSISILANCCYTDKSTSTGTQIRKASRGFLDQAVRIFESTTSNIEIRVSMCRLIGNLCNNKDLVTSWLSSNTILFDRIALLLESTNDNLVTQCLRIFLSLSNHSFTRVSYLHLFINYKRRVGGMFKYNRKKLQTELRIPRIKV
;
A
#
# COMPACT_ATOMS: atom_id res chain seq x y z
N MET A 1 12.16 -25.04 2.19
CA MET A 1 11.30 -24.17 1.35
C MET A 1 9.88 -24.72 1.15
N VAL A 2 9.67 -26.04 1.03
CA VAL A 2 8.35 -26.64 0.66
C VAL A 2 7.23 -26.49 1.73
N ARG A 3 7.56 -26.33 3.03
CA ARG A 3 6.54 -26.34 4.10
C ARG A 3 5.73 -25.05 4.27
N ILE A 4 6.21 -23.90 3.82
CA ILE A 4 5.49 -22.61 3.98
C ILE A 4 4.34 -22.48 2.97
N GLN A 5 4.54 -22.96 1.73
CA GLN A 5 3.49 -22.96 0.70
C GLN A 5 2.29 -23.85 1.08
N TRP A 6 2.53 -25.02 1.69
CA TRP A 6 1.47 -25.95 2.08
C TRP A 6 0.57 -25.41 3.19
N THR A 7 1.12 -24.67 4.16
CA THR A 7 0.34 -24.11 5.27
C THR A 7 -0.57 -22.96 4.82
N ILE A 8 -0.16 -22.18 3.83
CA ILE A 8 -0.99 -21.08 3.29
C ILE A 8 -2.13 -21.63 2.43
N HIS A 9 -1.90 -22.70 1.67
CA HIS A 9 -2.92 -23.32 0.81
C HIS A 9 -4.07 -23.95 1.62
N ILE A 10 -3.76 -24.59 2.76
CA ILE A 10 -4.76 -25.22 3.63
C ILE A 10 -5.66 -24.20 4.34
N ILE A 11 -5.16 -23.01 4.66
CA ILE A 11 -5.93 -21.97 5.37
C ILE A 11 -6.90 -21.22 4.44
N LEU A 12 -6.57 -21.12 3.14
CA LEU A 12 -7.44 -20.53 2.13
C LEU A 12 -8.64 -21.43 1.78
N GLN A 13 -8.44 -22.75 1.71
CA GLN A 13 -9.53 -23.72 1.49
C GLN A 13 -10.58 -23.69 2.63
N ALA A 14 -10.13 -23.53 3.88
CA ALA A 14 -11.02 -23.47 5.04
C ALA A 14 -11.87 -22.18 5.13
N SER A 15 -11.53 -21.13 4.37
CA SER A 15 -12.28 -19.87 4.36
C SER A 15 -13.34 -19.79 3.25
N ILE A 16 -13.28 -20.69 2.27
CA ILE A 16 -14.21 -20.71 1.11
C ILE A 16 -15.47 -21.55 1.42
N THR A 17 -15.47 -22.39 2.46
CA THR A 17 -16.56 -23.34 2.72
C THR A 17 -17.67 -22.87 3.66
N ASN A 18 -17.66 -21.62 4.15
CA ASN A 18 -18.72 -21.09 5.02
C ASN A 18 -19.55 -20.00 4.33
N THR A 19 -20.40 -20.39 3.38
CA THR A 19 -21.57 -19.60 2.97
C THR A 19 -22.78 -20.52 2.77
N MET A 20 -23.49 -20.79 3.86
CA MET A 20 -24.86 -21.34 3.86
C MET A 20 -25.66 -20.62 4.96
N SER A 21 -26.43 -19.59 4.56
CA SER A 21 -27.62 -19.10 5.29
C SER A 21 -28.37 -18.09 4.42
N GLY A 22 -29.69 -18.28 4.29
CA GLY A 22 -30.57 -17.76 3.24
C GLY A 22 -30.89 -16.25 3.23
N PRO A 23 -31.82 -15.82 2.36
CA PRO A 23 -32.04 -14.41 2.04
C PRO A 23 -33.01 -13.73 3.02
N PRO A 24 -32.77 -12.48 3.46
CA PRO A 24 -33.79 -11.66 4.10
C PRO A 24 -34.56 -10.78 3.08
N PRO A 25 -35.78 -10.32 3.40
CA PRO A 25 -36.79 -9.88 2.43
C PRO A 25 -36.59 -8.43 1.94
N PRO A 26 -37.24 -8.02 0.82
CA PRO A 26 -37.01 -6.74 0.18
C PRO A 26 -37.80 -5.62 0.86
N LYS A 27 -37.12 -4.54 1.28
CA LYS A 27 -37.78 -3.26 1.65
C LYS A 27 -37.47 -2.17 0.62
N LYS A 28 -38.53 -1.63 0.05
CA LYS A 28 -38.58 -0.53 -0.93
C LYS A 28 -38.16 0.83 -0.33
N ARG A 29 -37.39 1.56 -1.16
CA ARG A 29 -37.29 3.03 -1.38
C ARG A 29 -37.07 3.98 -0.19
N LYS A 30 -36.00 4.78 -0.32
CA LYS A 30 -36.12 6.24 -0.51
C LYS A 30 -34.94 6.77 -1.33
N ASN A 31 -35.25 7.34 -2.50
CA ASN A 31 -34.32 8.17 -3.26
C ASN A 31 -34.00 9.41 -2.42
N ALA A 32 -32.73 9.56 -2.05
CA ALA A 32 -32.16 10.87 -1.74
C ALA A 32 -31.01 11.05 -2.72
N SER A 33 -31.32 11.77 -3.81
CA SER A 33 -30.30 12.39 -4.65
C SER A 33 -29.53 13.38 -3.77
N SER A 34 -28.38 12.95 -3.25
CA SER A 34 -27.33 13.88 -2.86
C SER A 34 -26.38 13.93 -4.04
N GLY A 35 -26.65 14.86 -4.97
CA GLY A 35 -25.72 15.20 -6.03
C GLY A 35 -24.37 15.48 -5.38
N ALA A 36 -23.36 14.69 -5.76
CA ALA A 36 -21.99 15.14 -5.59
C ALA A 36 -21.89 16.49 -6.32
N PRO A 37 -21.20 17.51 -5.78
CA PRO A 37 -20.88 18.67 -6.58
C PRO A 37 -20.05 18.14 -7.74
N ASP A 38 -20.58 18.26 -8.95
CA ASP A 38 -19.78 18.08 -10.16
C ASP A 38 -18.56 19.00 -10.00
N GLY A 39 -17.38 18.38 -10.13
CA GLY A 39 -16.09 18.97 -9.82
C GLY A 39 -15.68 20.01 -10.85
N ASP A 40 -16.36 21.15 -10.85
CA ASP A 40 -16.12 22.28 -11.73
C ASP A 40 -15.13 23.29 -11.10
N SER A 41 -14.46 22.91 -10.00
CA SER A 41 -13.32 23.65 -9.50
C SER A 41 -12.10 23.38 -10.39
N PRO A 42 -11.40 24.42 -10.88
CA PRO A 42 -10.19 24.25 -11.70
C PRO A 42 -9.18 23.31 -11.03
N ASN A 43 -8.77 22.26 -11.73
CA ASN A 43 -7.77 21.32 -11.23
C ASN A 43 -6.38 21.96 -11.31
N GLU A 44 -5.94 22.61 -10.24
CA GLU A 44 -4.63 23.27 -10.15
C GLU A 44 -3.44 22.32 -10.40
N PHE A 45 -3.66 21.00 -10.33
CA PHE A 45 -2.65 19.98 -10.51
C PHE A 45 -2.55 19.45 -11.94
N GLU A 46 -3.50 19.77 -12.84
CA GLU A 46 -3.58 19.15 -14.16
C GLU A 46 -2.31 19.38 -14.99
N GLU A 47 -1.80 20.61 -15.01
CA GLU A 47 -0.58 20.96 -15.76
C GLU A 47 0.64 20.18 -15.25
N VAL A 48 0.80 20.08 -13.92
CA VAL A 48 1.96 19.40 -13.32
C VAL A 48 1.88 17.89 -13.50
N MET A 49 0.68 17.32 -13.39
CA MET A 49 0.42 15.89 -13.67
C MET A 49 0.65 15.56 -15.14
N GLY A 50 0.19 16.42 -16.05
CA GLY A 50 0.41 16.28 -17.49
C GLY A 50 1.90 16.24 -17.84
N LYS A 51 2.71 17.12 -17.24
CA LYS A 51 4.17 17.12 -17.41
C LYS A 51 4.83 15.89 -16.80
N MET A 52 4.39 15.43 -15.63
CA MET A 52 4.97 14.25 -14.96
C MET A 52 4.66 12.95 -15.71
N LYS A 53 3.47 12.82 -16.31
CA LYS A 53 3.01 11.64 -17.04
C LYS A 53 3.39 11.64 -18.51
N GLY A 54 3.25 12.77 -19.21
CA GLY A 54 3.24 12.81 -20.68
C GLY A 54 4.57 13.07 -21.37
N THR A 55 5.62 13.46 -20.63
CA THR A 55 6.92 13.78 -21.24
C THR A 55 7.88 12.58 -21.24
N THR A 56 8.72 12.51 -22.27
CA THR A 56 9.90 11.62 -22.32
C THR A 56 11.14 12.30 -21.74
N ASP A 57 11.10 13.62 -21.54
CA ASP A 57 12.18 14.40 -20.94
C ASP A 57 12.25 14.16 -19.43
N ARG A 58 13.33 13.49 -19.00
CA ARG A 58 13.61 13.16 -17.60
C ARG A 58 13.66 14.39 -16.69
N GLU A 59 14.26 15.49 -17.12
CA GLU A 59 14.37 16.68 -16.28
C GLU A 59 13.02 17.35 -16.08
N VAL A 60 12.22 17.44 -17.14
CA VAL A 60 10.89 18.04 -17.07
C VAL A 60 9.98 17.23 -16.16
N ALA A 61 9.97 15.90 -16.30
CA ALA A 61 9.19 15.01 -15.45
C ALA A 61 9.61 15.14 -13.98
N LEU A 62 10.91 15.21 -13.71
CA LEU A 62 11.43 15.33 -12.35
C LEU A 62 11.14 16.70 -11.72
N LYS A 63 11.27 17.79 -12.49
CA LYS A 63 10.88 19.14 -12.04
C LYS A 63 9.38 19.18 -11.71
N ALA A 64 8.54 18.55 -12.53
CA ALA A 64 7.11 18.42 -12.27
C ALA A 64 6.83 17.61 -10.99
N ALA A 65 7.48 16.47 -10.79
CA ALA A 65 7.31 15.66 -9.59
C ALA A 65 7.72 16.39 -8.30
N LYS A 66 8.81 17.17 -8.35
CA LYS A 66 9.23 18.04 -7.24
C LYS A 66 8.20 19.14 -6.96
N LYS A 67 7.70 19.81 -8.00
CA LYS A 67 6.66 20.84 -7.89
C LYS A 67 5.38 20.24 -7.30
N LEU A 68 4.93 19.09 -7.78
CA LEU A 68 3.76 18.40 -7.24
C LEU A 68 3.93 18.08 -5.75
N LYS A 69 5.09 17.53 -5.33
CA LYS A 69 5.33 17.28 -3.91
C LYS A 69 5.28 18.56 -3.07
N ALA A 70 5.79 19.68 -3.58
CA ALA A 70 5.72 20.98 -2.90
C ALA A 70 4.29 21.54 -2.83
N MET A 71 3.44 21.25 -3.82
CA MET A 71 2.02 21.62 -3.83
C MET A 71 1.16 20.78 -2.86
N LEU A 72 1.72 19.70 -2.29
CA LEU A 72 1.04 18.80 -1.35
C LEU A 72 1.64 18.89 0.08
N PRO A 73 1.70 20.07 0.72
CA PRO A 73 2.39 20.27 1.99
C PRO A 73 1.66 19.66 3.19
N ASN A 74 0.34 19.45 3.10
CA ASN A 74 -0.49 19.04 4.22
C ASN A 74 -1.73 18.23 3.78
N GLY A 75 -2.48 17.75 4.77
CA GLY A 75 -3.64 16.90 4.52
C GLY A 75 -4.79 17.57 3.76
N ALA A 76 -4.92 18.90 3.80
CA ALA A 76 -5.94 19.62 3.03
C ALA A 76 -5.61 19.58 1.53
N LYS A 77 -4.40 20.00 1.16
CA LYS A 77 -3.94 19.93 -0.24
C LYS A 77 -3.90 18.52 -0.80
N ILE A 78 -3.58 17.52 0.03
CA ILE A 78 -3.67 16.11 -0.37
C ILE A 78 -5.13 15.71 -0.63
N LYS A 79 -6.09 16.15 0.18
CA LYS A 79 -7.51 15.87 -0.04
C LYS A 79 -8.01 16.51 -1.34
N ASP A 80 -7.63 17.76 -1.59
CA ASP A 80 -7.96 18.47 -2.83
C ASP A 80 -7.36 17.76 -4.06
N PHE A 81 -6.15 17.23 -3.94
CA PHE A 81 -5.54 16.45 -5.01
C PHE A 81 -6.31 15.16 -5.32
N VAL A 82 -6.69 14.39 -4.29
CA VAL A 82 -7.37 13.09 -4.47
C VAL A 82 -8.88 13.20 -4.74
N SER A 83 -9.50 14.37 -4.54
CA SER A 83 -10.89 14.61 -4.96
C SER A 83 -11.02 14.62 -6.48
N HIS A 84 -9.97 15.01 -7.20
CA HIS A 84 -9.88 14.87 -8.65
C HIS A 84 -9.36 13.48 -9.03
N LYS A 85 -10.28 12.55 -9.32
CA LYS A 85 -9.98 11.14 -9.65
C LYS A 85 -8.82 10.98 -10.67
N LYS A 86 -8.79 11.81 -11.72
CA LYS A 86 -7.78 11.78 -12.77
C LYS A 86 -6.35 11.99 -12.25
N ASN A 87 -6.18 12.82 -11.21
CA ASN A 87 -4.86 13.08 -10.62
C ASN A 87 -4.24 11.81 -10.03
N LEU A 88 -5.05 11.00 -9.33
CA LEU A 88 -4.57 9.76 -8.76
C LEU A 88 -4.35 8.69 -9.83
N GLU A 89 -5.22 8.61 -10.84
CA GLU A 89 -5.04 7.70 -11.99
C GLU A 89 -3.74 8.00 -12.75
N ASP A 90 -3.45 9.28 -13.01
CA ASP A 90 -2.22 9.70 -13.68
C ASP A 90 -0.98 9.41 -12.82
N LEU A 91 -1.06 9.60 -11.50
CA LEU A 91 0.04 9.27 -10.59
C LEU A 91 0.29 7.75 -10.54
N VAL A 92 -0.76 6.93 -10.53
CA VAL A 92 -0.65 5.46 -10.61
C VAL A 92 -0.09 5.01 -11.97
N ALA A 93 -0.41 5.72 -13.05
CA ALA A 93 0.18 5.47 -14.36
C ALA A 93 1.69 5.74 -14.39
N VAL A 94 2.15 6.84 -13.76
CA VAL A 94 3.58 7.12 -13.59
C VAL A 94 4.26 6.02 -12.77
N PHE A 95 3.70 5.65 -11.63
CA PHE A 95 4.21 4.52 -10.82
C PHE A 95 4.32 3.21 -11.63
N THR A 96 3.26 2.89 -12.38
CA THR A 96 3.19 1.68 -13.22
C THR A 96 4.29 1.69 -14.29
N ARG A 97 4.49 2.82 -14.97
CA ARG A 97 5.54 2.98 -15.97
C ARG A 97 6.93 2.84 -15.35
N GLU A 98 7.22 3.55 -14.27
CA GLU A 98 8.55 3.46 -13.66
C GLU A 98 8.85 2.06 -13.12
N THR A 99 7.82 1.36 -12.60
CA THR A 99 7.95 -0.05 -12.22
C THR A 99 8.23 -0.95 -13.44
N SER A 100 7.57 -0.70 -14.59
CA SER A 100 7.78 -1.52 -15.79
C SER A 100 9.20 -1.36 -16.35
N LEU A 101 9.78 -0.17 -16.21
CA LEU A 101 11.12 0.19 -16.65
C LEU A 101 12.24 -0.24 -15.70
N LEU A 102 11.94 -0.77 -14.51
CA LEU A 102 12.96 -1.23 -13.55
C LEU A 102 14.02 -2.12 -14.21
N GLY A 103 15.30 -1.73 -14.07
CA GLY A 103 16.45 -2.44 -14.64
C GLY A 103 16.80 -2.06 -16.08
N THR A 104 16.08 -1.12 -16.68
CA THR A 104 16.37 -0.60 -18.03
C THR A 104 17.08 0.76 -17.96
N SER A 105 17.72 1.17 -19.05
CA SER A 105 18.35 2.50 -19.16
C SER A 105 17.36 3.67 -19.13
N MET A 106 16.08 3.41 -19.39
CA MET A 106 15.01 4.40 -19.36
C MET A 106 14.41 4.59 -17.96
N TYR A 107 14.83 3.77 -16.99
CA TYR A 107 14.34 3.83 -15.62
C TYR A 107 14.73 5.15 -14.93
N GLN A 108 13.74 5.85 -14.38
CA GLN A 108 13.97 7.09 -13.65
C GLN A 108 13.74 6.89 -12.14
N GLU A 109 14.81 6.51 -11.44
CA GLU A 109 14.75 6.18 -10.01
C GLU A 109 14.11 7.27 -9.15
N ASP A 110 14.51 8.54 -9.34
CA ASP A 110 13.95 9.66 -8.59
C ASP A 110 12.45 9.82 -8.84
N LEU A 111 12.01 9.70 -10.09
CA LEU A 111 10.61 9.82 -10.46
C LEU A 111 9.77 8.69 -9.83
N HIS A 112 10.33 7.48 -9.80
CA HIS A 112 9.73 6.34 -9.13
C HIS A 112 9.58 6.60 -7.62
N LYS A 113 10.64 7.11 -6.98
CA LYS A 113 10.62 7.49 -5.55
C LYS A 113 9.57 8.56 -5.26
N TYR A 114 9.46 9.60 -6.10
CA TYR A 114 8.43 10.64 -5.94
C TYR A 114 7.01 10.08 -6.08
N SER A 115 6.75 9.27 -7.12
CA SER A 115 5.40 8.71 -7.33
C SER A 115 4.94 7.83 -6.16
N ILE A 116 5.79 6.91 -5.68
CA ILE A 116 5.50 6.08 -4.51
C ILE A 116 5.32 6.94 -3.25
N SER A 117 6.19 7.93 -3.04
CA SER A 117 6.12 8.79 -1.85
C SER A 117 4.83 9.60 -1.80
N ILE A 118 4.37 10.12 -2.94
CA ILE A 118 3.13 10.90 -3.03
C ILE A 118 1.93 9.97 -2.82
N LEU A 119 1.88 8.80 -3.48
CA LEU A 119 0.84 7.78 -3.24
C LEU A 119 0.76 7.39 -1.76
N ALA A 120 1.90 7.17 -1.10
CA ALA A 120 1.95 6.85 0.32
C ALA A 120 1.37 7.97 1.19
N ASN A 121 1.62 9.24 0.85
CA ASN A 121 1.05 10.37 1.59
C ASN A 121 -0.47 10.51 1.38
N CYS A 122 -0.95 10.25 0.16
CA CYS A 122 -2.39 10.17 -0.15
C CYS A 122 -3.07 9.12 0.74
N CYS A 123 -2.54 7.90 0.76
CA CYS A 123 -3.08 6.80 1.59
C CYS A 123 -2.91 7.03 3.10
N TYR A 124 -1.93 7.81 3.54
CA TYR A 124 -1.77 8.14 4.95
C TYR A 124 -2.82 9.14 5.45
N THR A 125 -3.14 10.12 4.60
CA THR A 125 -4.07 11.22 4.90
C THR A 125 -5.51 10.72 4.90
N ASP A 126 -5.84 9.84 3.95
CA ASP A 126 -7.15 9.22 3.87
C ASP A 126 -7.34 8.20 5.01
N LYS A 127 -8.35 8.43 5.86
CA LYS A 127 -8.74 7.49 6.93
C LYS A 127 -9.84 6.53 6.49
N SER A 128 -10.39 6.73 5.29
CA SER A 128 -11.39 5.88 4.65
C SER A 128 -10.74 4.82 3.74
N THR A 129 -11.55 4.15 2.92
CA THR A 129 -11.11 3.21 1.86
C THR A 129 -10.90 3.89 0.50
N SER A 130 -11.25 5.17 0.36
CA SER A 130 -11.47 5.82 -0.94
C SER A 130 -10.22 5.81 -1.81
N THR A 131 -9.11 6.35 -1.31
CA THR A 131 -7.84 6.46 -2.04
C THR A 131 -7.32 5.08 -2.44
N GLY A 132 -7.33 4.12 -1.52
CA GLY A 132 -6.91 2.75 -1.81
C GLY A 132 -7.79 2.07 -2.86
N THR A 133 -9.10 2.33 -2.83
CA THR A 133 -10.04 1.82 -3.83
C THR A 133 -9.81 2.47 -5.20
N GLN A 134 -9.49 3.76 -5.25
CA GLN A 134 -9.15 4.45 -6.48
C GLN A 134 -7.84 3.91 -7.08
N ILE A 135 -6.81 3.65 -6.26
CA ILE A 135 -5.56 3.00 -6.72
C ILE A 135 -5.86 1.62 -7.31
N ARG A 136 -6.65 0.80 -6.61
CA ARG A 136 -7.08 -0.53 -7.10
C ARG A 136 -7.78 -0.45 -8.46
N LYS A 137 -8.64 0.56 -8.65
CA LYS A 137 -9.35 0.78 -9.92
C LYS A 137 -8.42 1.25 -11.03
N ALA A 138 -7.47 2.13 -10.69
CA ALA A 138 -6.50 2.68 -11.63
C ALA A 138 -5.48 1.64 -12.13
N SER A 139 -5.08 0.69 -11.27
CA SER A 139 -4.18 -0.41 -11.65
C SER A 139 -4.56 -1.71 -10.95
N ARG A 140 -5.10 -2.66 -11.74
CA ARG A 140 -5.39 -4.02 -11.25
C ARG A 140 -4.14 -4.77 -10.82
N GLY A 141 -3.01 -4.52 -11.50
CA GLY A 141 -1.70 -5.13 -11.22
C GLY A 141 -0.84 -4.40 -10.20
N PHE A 142 -1.41 -3.45 -9.44
CA PHE A 142 -0.64 -2.63 -8.49
C PHE A 142 0.11 -3.45 -7.43
N LEU A 143 -0.51 -4.53 -6.92
CA LEU A 143 0.16 -5.39 -5.93
C LEU A 143 1.26 -6.25 -6.55
N ASP A 144 1.10 -6.68 -7.80
CA ASP A 144 2.14 -7.42 -8.53
C ASP A 144 3.33 -6.51 -8.85
N GLN A 145 3.07 -5.24 -9.13
CA GLN A 145 4.10 -4.20 -9.23
C GLN A 145 4.85 -4.00 -7.91
N ALA A 146 4.14 -4.01 -6.77
CA ALA A 146 4.76 -3.98 -5.45
C ALA A 146 5.69 -5.18 -5.21
N VAL A 147 5.23 -6.39 -5.56
CA VAL A 147 6.02 -7.62 -5.50
C VAL A 147 7.28 -7.49 -6.35
N ARG A 148 7.15 -7.02 -7.59
CA ARG A 148 8.30 -6.81 -8.50
C ARG A 148 9.33 -5.85 -7.91
N ILE A 149 8.90 -4.78 -7.24
CA ILE A 149 9.82 -3.85 -6.55
C ILE A 149 10.59 -4.55 -5.43
N PHE A 150 9.92 -5.40 -4.64
CA PHE A 150 10.55 -6.13 -3.54
C PHE A 150 11.49 -7.24 -4.00
N GLU A 151 11.21 -7.89 -5.13
CA GLU A 151 12.05 -8.94 -5.72
C GLU A 151 13.23 -8.38 -6.54
N SER A 152 13.07 -7.19 -7.11
CA SER A 152 14.07 -6.57 -7.99
C SER A 152 15.39 -6.34 -7.26
N THR A 153 16.48 -6.91 -7.76
CA THR A 153 17.84 -6.65 -7.28
C THR A 153 18.36 -5.25 -7.65
N THR A 154 17.70 -4.60 -8.60
CA THR A 154 18.06 -3.26 -9.10
C THR A 154 17.29 -2.14 -8.41
N SER A 155 16.24 -2.45 -7.65
CA SER A 155 15.47 -1.44 -6.93
C SER A 155 16.23 -0.90 -5.72
N ASN A 156 16.35 0.43 -5.64
CA ASN A 156 16.97 1.12 -4.52
C ASN A 156 16.25 0.79 -3.20
N ILE A 157 17.02 0.63 -2.11
CA ILE A 157 16.49 0.36 -0.77
C ILE A 157 15.45 1.39 -0.32
N GLU A 158 15.62 2.66 -0.66
CA GLU A 158 14.69 3.75 -0.32
C GLU A 158 13.34 3.62 -1.05
N ILE A 159 13.35 3.05 -2.25
CA ILE A 159 12.13 2.72 -3.00
C ILE A 159 11.41 1.58 -2.32
N ARG A 160 12.12 0.53 -1.90
CA ARG A 160 11.52 -0.58 -1.14
C ARG A 160 10.94 -0.09 0.19
N VAL A 161 11.66 0.76 0.93
CA VAL A 161 11.16 1.40 2.17
C VAL A 161 9.89 2.19 1.90
N SER A 162 9.88 3.04 0.86
CA SER A 162 8.73 3.86 0.48
C SER A 162 7.54 3.00 0.07
N MET A 163 7.80 1.89 -0.63
CA MET A 163 6.76 0.95 -1.04
C MET A 163 6.19 0.19 0.16
N CYS A 164 7.02 -0.27 1.10
CA CYS A 164 6.54 -0.82 2.36
C CYS A 164 5.70 0.20 3.15
N ARG A 165 6.10 1.48 3.17
CA ARG A 165 5.30 2.54 3.79
C ARG A 165 3.92 2.69 3.13
N LEU A 166 3.86 2.65 1.79
CA LEU A 166 2.60 2.68 1.04
C LEU A 166 1.71 1.49 1.36
N ILE A 167 2.24 0.26 1.28
CA ILE A 167 1.50 -0.96 1.65
C ILE A 167 1.03 -0.88 3.10
N GLY A 168 1.87 -0.44 4.03
CA GLY A 168 1.49 -0.26 5.43
C GLY A 168 0.35 0.73 5.64
N ASN A 169 0.32 1.81 4.88
CA ASN A 169 -0.79 2.77 4.91
C ASN A 169 -2.09 2.15 4.36
N LEU A 170 -2.01 1.35 3.30
CA LEU A 170 -3.17 0.61 2.77
C LEU A 170 -3.67 -0.45 3.77
N CYS A 171 -2.75 -1.11 4.50
CA CYS A 171 -3.08 -2.09 5.52
C CYS A 171 -3.80 -1.51 6.75
N ASN A 172 -3.81 -0.19 6.93
CA ASN A 172 -4.62 0.43 7.99
C ASN A 172 -6.12 0.34 7.71
N ASN A 173 -6.50 0.11 6.45
CA ASN A 173 -7.88 0.00 6.06
C ASN A 173 -8.35 -1.47 6.06
N LYS A 174 -9.26 -1.81 6.96
CA LYS A 174 -9.76 -3.18 7.14
C LYS A 174 -10.47 -3.73 5.89
N ASP A 175 -11.37 -2.96 5.30
CA ASP A 175 -12.17 -3.42 4.15
C ASP A 175 -11.31 -3.63 2.91
N LEU A 176 -10.30 -2.77 2.72
CA LEU A 176 -9.33 -2.91 1.65
C LEU A 176 -8.44 -4.15 1.85
N VAL A 177 -8.03 -4.40 3.10
CA VAL A 177 -7.27 -5.62 3.44
C VAL A 177 -8.08 -6.86 3.11
N THR A 178 -9.34 -6.93 3.55
CA THR A 178 -10.20 -8.10 3.33
C THR A 178 -10.55 -8.31 1.85
N SER A 179 -10.75 -7.25 1.07
CA SER A 179 -11.30 -7.34 -0.30
C SER A 179 -10.26 -7.28 -1.43
N TRP A 180 -9.03 -6.84 -1.16
CA TRP A 180 -8.02 -6.63 -2.20
C TRP A 180 -6.62 -7.11 -1.80
N LEU A 181 -6.13 -6.73 -0.62
CA LEU A 181 -4.76 -7.08 -0.26
C LEU A 181 -4.63 -8.57 0.10
N SER A 182 -5.65 -9.14 0.75
CA SER A 182 -5.70 -10.55 1.15
C SER A 182 -5.55 -11.53 -0.02
N SER A 183 -5.91 -11.13 -1.24
CA SER A 183 -5.83 -12.01 -2.42
C SER A 183 -4.41 -12.16 -2.97
N ASN A 184 -3.44 -11.36 -2.51
CA ASN A 184 -2.05 -11.43 -2.97
C ASN A 184 -1.15 -11.96 -1.87
N THR A 185 -1.10 -13.29 -1.72
CA THR A 185 -0.29 -13.96 -0.69
C THR A 185 1.22 -13.75 -0.90
N ILE A 186 1.66 -13.72 -2.17
CA ILE A 186 3.05 -13.52 -2.56
C ILE A 186 3.61 -12.21 -2.01
N LEU A 187 2.80 -11.13 -2.03
CA LEU A 187 3.17 -9.83 -1.46
C LEU A 187 3.69 -9.95 -0.03
N PHE A 188 2.97 -10.67 0.82
CA PHE A 188 3.32 -10.77 2.24
C PHE A 188 4.48 -11.72 2.49
N ASP A 189 4.65 -12.76 1.67
CA ASP A 189 5.86 -13.59 1.68
C ASP A 189 7.09 -12.75 1.33
N ARG A 190 7.01 -11.88 0.33
CA ARG A 190 8.12 -10.97 -0.02
C ARG A 190 8.40 -9.96 1.08
N ILE A 191 7.38 -9.36 1.68
CA ILE A 191 7.56 -8.45 2.83
C ILE A 191 8.20 -9.16 4.03
N ALA A 192 7.88 -10.45 4.25
CA ALA A 192 8.50 -11.24 5.31
C ALA A 192 10.00 -11.45 5.06
N LEU A 193 10.42 -11.71 3.82
CA LEU A 193 11.84 -11.84 3.46
C LEU A 193 12.62 -10.54 3.68
N LEU A 194 11.98 -9.37 3.46
CA LEU A 194 12.62 -8.08 3.71
C LEU A 194 12.93 -7.83 5.19
N LEU A 195 12.33 -8.58 6.13
CA LEU A 195 12.67 -8.52 7.55
C LEU A 195 14.08 -9.08 7.86
N GLU A 196 14.71 -9.77 6.92
CA GLU A 196 16.10 -10.25 7.03
C GLU A 196 17.12 -9.18 6.57
N SER A 197 16.63 -8.00 6.14
CA SER A 197 17.49 -6.88 5.75
C SER A 197 18.25 -6.29 6.96
N THR A 198 19.46 -5.81 6.70
CA THR A 198 20.25 -5.00 7.66
C THR A 198 19.80 -3.54 7.73
N ASN A 199 18.85 -3.11 6.89
CA ASN A 199 18.34 -1.75 6.88
C ASN A 199 17.18 -1.59 7.88
N ASP A 200 17.44 -0.89 8.99
CA ASP A 200 16.47 -0.67 10.06
C ASP A 200 15.17 0.01 9.61
N ASN A 201 15.25 0.96 8.67
CA ASN A 201 14.07 1.65 8.15
C ASN A 201 13.14 0.69 7.40
N LEU A 202 13.71 -0.20 6.60
CA LEU A 202 12.95 -1.22 5.87
C LEU A 202 12.31 -2.21 6.84
N VAL A 203 13.09 -2.75 7.77
CA VAL A 203 12.59 -3.68 8.79
C VAL A 203 11.47 -3.05 9.61
N THR A 204 11.61 -1.77 9.99
CA THR A 204 10.57 -1.03 10.73
C THR A 204 9.27 -0.92 9.93
N GLN A 205 9.32 -0.61 8.63
CA GLN A 205 8.11 -0.57 7.80
C GLN A 205 7.49 -1.96 7.62
N CYS A 206 8.28 -3.01 7.42
CA CYS A 206 7.77 -4.38 7.35
C CYS A 206 7.06 -4.80 8.64
N LEU A 207 7.65 -4.52 9.80
CA LEU A 207 7.05 -4.80 11.10
C LEU A 207 5.74 -4.04 11.31
N ARG A 208 5.68 -2.77 10.87
CA ARG A 208 4.45 -1.97 10.90
C ARG A 208 3.34 -2.62 10.07
N ILE A 209 3.64 -3.15 8.90
CA ILE A 209 2.67 -3.89 8.06
C ILE A 209 2.13 -5.10 8.83
N PHE A 210 3.00 -5.97 9.34
CA PHE A 210 2.57 -7.15 10.08
C PHE A 210 1.77 -6.82 11.34
N LEU A 211 2.10 -5.72 12.03
CA LEU A 211 1.34 -5.24 13.17
C LEU A 211 -0.05 -4.77 12.76
N SER A 212 -0.18 -3.96 11.70
CA SER A 212 -1.47 -3.56 11.15
C SER A 212 -2.30 -4.76 10.73
N LEU A 213 -1.70 -5.76 10.08
CA LEU A 213 -2.37 -7.01 9.74
C LEU A 213 -2.80 -7.79 11.00
N SER A 214 -1.99 -7.85 12.05
CA SER A 214 -2.35 -8.59 13.28
C SER A 214 -3.55 -8.00 14.04
N ASN A 215 -3.86 -6.73 13.79
CA ASN A 215 -5.02 -6.03 14.33
C ASN A 215 -6.31 -6.37 13.57
N HIS A 216 -6.22 -6.94 12.36
CA HIS A 216 -7.38 -7.45 11.64
C HIS A 216 -7.67 -8.88 12.10
N SER A 217 -8.90 -9.14 12.53
CA SER A 217 -9.28 -10.39 13.21
C SER A 217 -9.10 -11.66 12.37
N PHE A 218 -9.25 -11.57 11.05
CA PHE A 218 -9.13 -12.71 10.12
C PHE A 218 -7.68 -13.11 9.83
N THR A 219 -6.75 -12.16 9.90
CA THR A 219 -5.31 -12.37 9.68
C THR A 219 -4.59 -12.91 10.92
N ARG A 220 -5.23 -12.88 12.10
CA ARG A 220 -4.65 -13.44 13.33
C ARG A 220 -4.31 -14.92 13.22
N VAL A 221 -5.08 -15.75 12.51
CA VAL A 221 -4.80 -17.19 12.46
C VAL A 221 -3.67 -17.50 11.45
N SER A 222 -3.70 -16.88 10.26
CA SER A 222 -2.73 -17.12 9.20
C SER A 222 -1.36 -16.49 9.47
N TYR A 223 -1.33 -15.28 10.05
CA TYR A 223 -0.10 -14.54 10.29
C TYR A 223 0.53 -14.83 11.64
N LEU A 224 -0.22 -15.31 12.65
CA LEU A 224 0.37 -15.76 13.90
C LEU A 224 1.33 -16.93 13.64
N HIS A 225 1.05 -17.80 12.67
CA HIS A 225 1.96 -18.89 12.32
C HIS A 225 3.24 -18.39 11.61
N LEU A 226 3.13 -17.42 10.68
CA LEU A 226 4.28 -16.78 10.02
C LEU A 226 5.12 -15.97 11.02
N PHE A 227 4.46 -15.21 11.89
CA PHE A 227 5.05 -14.40 12.96
C PHE A 227 5.69 -15.25 14.05
N ILE A 228 5.08 -16.38 14.44
CA ILE A 228 5.68 -17.35 15.35
C ILE A 228 6.92 -17.98 14.72
N ASN A 229 6.88 -18.36 13.44
CA ASN A 229 8.03 -18.93 12.74
C ASN A 229 9.18 -17.92 12.58
N TYR A 230 8.87 -16.64 12.31
CA TYR A 230 9.87 -15.56 12.32
C TYR A 230 10.41 -15.29 13.73
N LYS A 231 9.55 -15.20 14.75
CA LYS A 231 9.95 -15.08 16.17
C LYS A 231 10.83 -16.25 16.63
N ARG A 232 10.63 -17.45 16.08
CA ARG A 232 11.48 -18.64 16.31
C ARG A 232 12.85 -18.52 15.66
N ARG A 233 12.95 -17.91 14.47
CA ARG A 233 14.21 -17.72 13.74
C ARG A 233 15.04 -16.53 14.23
N VAL A 234 14.41 -15.45 14.69
CA VAL A 234 15.06 -14.16 14.95
C VAL A 234 14.89 -13.69 16.40
N GLY A 235 14.79 -14.63 17.34
CA GLY A 235 14.32 -14.45 18.73
C GLY A 235 14.92 -13.32 19.57
N GLY A 236 16.04 -12.71 19.14
CA GLY A 236 16.65 -11.52 19.76
C GLY A 236 16.12 -10.16 19.26
N MET A 237 15.95 -9.96 17.95
CA MET A 237 15.61 -8.64 17.36
C MET A 237 14.20 -8.16 17.73
N PHE A 238 13.26 -9.08 17.93
CA PHE A 238 11.86 -8.74 18.17
C PHE A 238 11.62 -8.11 19.56
N LYS A 239 12.41 -8.46 20.58
CA LYS A 239 12.29 -7.84 21.91
C LYS A 239 12.76 -6.38 21.90
N TYR A 240 13.81 -6.08 21.14
CA TYR A 240 14.37 -4.75 20.98
C TYR A 240 13.41 -3.84 20.18
N ASN A 241 12.95 -4.31 19.02
CA ASN A 241 12.06 -3.53 18.16
C ASN A 241 10.64 -3.41 18.69
N ARG A 242 10.13 -4.35 19.49
CA ARG A 242 8.79 -4.23 20.12
C ARG A 242 8.71 -3.05 21.09
N LYS A 243 9.73 -2.85 21.94
CA LYS A 243 9.78 -1.69 22.85
C LYS A 243 9.86 -0.38 22.06
N LYS A 244 10.71 -0.33 21.03
CA LYS A 244 10.87 0.85 20.16
C LYS A 244 9.58 1.18 19.38
N LEU A 245 8.95 0.18 18.75
CA LEU A 245 7.66 0.32 18.05
C LEU A 245 6.51 0.72 18.97
N GLN A 246 6.47 0.23 20.22
CA GLN A 246 5.45 0.65 21.20
C GLN A 246 5.61 2.11 21.60
N THR A 247 6.84 2.57 21.77
CA THR A 247 7.15 3.97 22.11
C THR A 247 6.89 4.92 20.94
N GLU A 248 7.28 4.54 19.71
CA GLU A 248 7.13 5.40 18.53
C GLU A 248 5.71 5.43 17.95
N LEU A 249 4.92 4.36 18.10
CA LEU A 249 3.58 4.26 17.50
C LEU A 249 2.41 4.50 18.49
N ARG A 250 2.68 4.75 19.78
CA ARG A 250 1.65 4.93 20.84
C ARG A 250 0.55 3.84 20.84
N ILE A 251 0.92 2.59 20.59
CA ILE A 251 -0.04 1.48 20.51
C ILE A 251 -0.30 0.93 21.94
N PRO A 252 -1.56 0.76 22.37
CA PRO A 252 -1.88 0.20 23.68
C PRO A 252 -1.27 -1.19 23.89
N ARG A 253 -0.85 -1.49 25.12
CA ARG A 253 -0.29 -2.80 25.50
C ARG A 253 -1.34 -3.90 25.26
N ILE A 254 -1.10 -4.74 24.25
CA ILE A 254 -1.78 -6.03 24.13
C ILE A 254 -1.12 -6.98 25.15
N LYS A 255 -1.83 -7.28 26.24
CA LYS A 255 -1.53 -8.45 27.08
C LYS A 255 -1.90 -9.70 26.26
N VAL A 256 -0.92 -10.58 26.08
CA VAL A 256 -1.12 -11.95 25.60
C VAL A 256 -1.32 -12.81 26.84
#